data_AF-A0A245ZRT3-F1
#
_entry.id   AF-A0A245ZRT3-F1
#
_cell.length_a   1.000
_cell.length_b   1.000
_cell.length_c   1.000
_cell.angle_alpha   90.00
_cell.angle_beta   90.00
_cell.angle_gamma   90.00
#
_symmetry.space_group_name_H-M   'P 1'
#
loop_
_entity.id
_entity.type
_entity.pdbx_description
1 polymer ?
#
loop_
_entity_poly.entity_id
_entity_poly.type
_entity_poly.pdbx_seq_one_letter_code
_entity_poly.pdbx_strand_id
1 'polypeptide(L)'
;MTRAAVRPLWLAAPSRYAGRSRRHARWLLAVLALLLLAALIAPGTSGSAAAGTEAADQANEIVYARIVDDLRHGDDYYTATARALRSAGAPLQPFHVFRLPTLAVLQAKVSQVSAALLLYALALLSLFAWWKRLADAVPRFPARPIALLLAAVGVTSAVLGHLVATHDLWAGLIVSLSLASRKPGRWITAAALGLSAALIRETAALYVVVMLVLALLEGQRREAAGWAGALALFAVAVVLHAQAVASVTGPLDQSLAAWSGASGFGFAVRAVASATALSLLPPALGAIAVALSLAGWSAWRDPLAARALATIVVQLLSMSFLAGPDTADWAFLIAPIAPIGLTFFPDALRDLSRAALDRRRITVTRTSA
;
A
#
# COMPACT_ATOMS: atom_id res chain seq x y z
N MET A 1 14.55 -12.62 -34.88
CA MET A 1 15.58 -11.63 -34.50
C MET A 1 15.08 -10.80 -33.33
N THR A 2 15.66 -10.97 -32.15
CA THR A 2 15.39 -10.16 -30.95
C THR A 2 15.86 -8.73 -31.20
N ARG A 3 14.93 -7.76 -31.18
CA ARG A 3 15.24 -6.33 -31.38
C ARG A 3 16.25 -5.85 -30.32
N ALA A 4 17.26 -5.10 -30.73
CA ALA A 4 18.22 -4.48 -29.82
C ALA A 4 17.48 -3.58 -28.81
N ALA A 5 17.69 -3.82 -27.51
CA ALA A 5 17.05 -3.05 -26.46
C ALA A 5 17.65 -1.64 -26.40
N VAL A 6 16.81 -0.60 -26.44
CA VAL A 6 17.29 0.78 -26.39
C VAL A 6 17.73 1.14 -24.97
N ARG A 7 18.86 1.83 -24.84
CA ARG A 7 19.42 2.30 -23.57
C ARG A 7 18.37 3.02 -22.73
N PRO A 8 18.04 2.58 -21.50
CA PRO A 8 17.02 3.21 -20.63
C PRO A 8 17.31 4.68 -20.30
N LEU A 9 16.26 5.43 -19.95
CA LEU A 9 16.33 6.79 -19.42
C LEU A 9 16.82 6.78 -17.97
N TRP A 10 16.07 6.15 -17.07
CA TRP A 10 16.29 6.17 -15.63
C TRP A 10 16.71 4.80 -15.10
N LEU A 11 16.09 3.74 -15.60
CA LEU A 11 16.40 2.37 -15.18
C LEU A 11 17.85 1.95 -15.49
N ALA A 12 18.40 1.06 -14.66
CA ALA A 12 19.69 0.40 -14.92
C ALA A 12 19.62 -0.50 -16.16
N ALA A 13 18.50 -1.22 -16.31
CA ALA A 13 18.24 -2.18 -17.37
C ALA A 13 16.93 -1.85 -18.12
N PRO A 14 16.73 -2.35 -19.35
CA PRO A 14 15.49 -2.15 -20.10
C PRO A 14 14.26 -2.61 -19.31
N SER A 15 13.13 -1.92 -19.49
CA SER A 15 11.88 -2.26 -18.81
C SER A 15 11.35 -3.63 -19.26
N ARG A 16 10.35 -4.16 -18.54
CA ARG A 16 9.61 -5.38 -18.92
C ARG A 16 8.92 -5.27 -20.29
N TYR A 17 8.73 -4.05 -20.77
CA TYR A 17 8.11 -3.74 -22.06
C TYR A 17 9.10 -3.61 -23.21
N ALA A 18 10.40 -3.57 -22.93
CA ALA A 18 11.43 -3.55 -23.96
C ALA A 18 11.34 -4.77 -24.88
N GLY A 19 11.38 -4.54 -26.19
CA GLY A 19 11.37 -5.62 -27.20
C GLY A 19 10.00 -6.26 -27.47
N ARG A 20 8.91 -5.76 -26.87
CA ARG A 20 7.55 -6.25 -27.15
C ARG A 20 7.13 -5.99 -28.60
N SER A 21 6.24 -6.84 -29.12
CA SER A 21 5.69 -6.65 -30.47
C SER A 21 4.70 -5.48 -30.50
N ARG A 22 4.50 -4.91 -31.69
CA ARG A 22 3.63 -3.75 -31.91
C ARG A 22 2.20 -3.96 -31.40
N ARG A 23 1.63 -5.16 -31.60
CA ARG A 23 0.28 -5.51 -31.14
C ARG A 23 0.21 -5.50 -29.62
N HIS A 24 1.16 -6.15 -28.94
CA HIS A 24 1.22 -6.16 -27.48
C HIS A 24 1.43 -4.76 -26.89
N ALA A 25 2.31 -3.95 -27.49
CA ALA A 25 2.53 -2.58 -27.03
C ALA A 25 1.27 -1.71 -27.13
N ARG A 26 0.52 -1.81 -28.23
CA ARG A 26 -0.77 -1.11 -28.40
C ARG A 26 -1.82 -1.58 -27.40
N TRP A 27 -1.90 -2.89 -27.16
CA TRP A 27 -2.81 -3.44 -26.16
C TRP A 27 -2.48 -2.93 -24.75
N LEU A 28 -1.20 -2.93 -24.35
CA LEU A 28 -0.77 -2.39 -23.07
C LEU A 28 -1.04 -0.88 -22.95
N LEU A 29 -0.87 -0.11 -24.02
CA LEU A 29 -1.25 1.31 -24.04
C LEU A 29 -2.77 1.51 -23.93
N ALA A 30 -3.58 0.64 -24.54
CA ALA A 30 -5.03 0.68 -24.40
C ALA A 30 -5.47 0.34 -22.97
N VAL A 31 -4.82 -0.64 -22.33
CA VAL A 31 -5.05 -0.96 -20.90
C VAL A 31 -4.64 0.21 -20.01
N LEU A 32 -3.51 0.88 -20.29
CA LEU A 32 -3.10 2.10 -19.58
C LEU A 32 -4.13 3.23 -19.76
N ALA A 33 -4.61 3.46 -20.98
CA ALA A 33 -5.64 4.46 -21.24
C ALA A 33 -6.93 4.15 -20.49
N LEU A 34 -7.37 2.89 -20.45
CA LEU A 34 -8.53 2.46 -19.68
C LEU A 34 -8.32 2.68 -18.17
N LEU A 35 -7.14 2.36 -17.65
CA LEU A 35 -6.79 2.58 -16.24
C LEU A 35 -6.82 4.08 -15.90
N LEU A 36 -6.31 4.94 -16.79
CA LEU A 36 -6.36 6.39 -16.62
C LEU A 36 -7.80 6.93 -16.63
N LEU A 37 -8.63 6.46 -17.57
CA LEU A 37 -10.05 6.81 -17.62
C LEU A 37 -10.79 6.36 -16.37
N ALA A 38 -10.52 5.14 -15.89
CA ALA A 38 -11.09 4.64 -14.64
C ALA A 38 -10.64 5.46 -13.41
N ALA A 39 -9.38 5.87 -13.37
CA ALA A 39 -8.85 6.73 -12.31
C ALA A 39 -9.49 8.14 -12.33
N LEU A 40 -9.84 8.66 -13.51
CA LEU A 40 -10.53 9.94 -13.66
C LEU A 40 -11.99 9.93 -13.18
N ILE A 41 -12.52 8.78 -12.73
CA ILE A 41 -13.78 8.71 -11.97
C ILE A 41 -13.57 9.25 -10.55
N ALA A 42 -12.34 9.19 -10.01
CA ALA A 42 -12.02 9.57 -8.63
C ALA A 42 -12.41 11.02 -8.26
N PRO A 43 -12.16 12.07 -9.07
CA PRO A 43 -12.61 13.43 -8.77
C PRO A 43 -14.13 13.58 -8.73
N GLY A 44 -14.86 12.71 -9.44
CA GLY A 44 -16.33 12.70 -9.48
C GLY A 44 -16.96 12.06 -8.23
N THR A 45 -16.16 11.40 -7.38
CA THR A 45 -16.63 11.04 -6.05
C THR A 45 -16.85 12.34 -5.25
N SER A 46 -18.03 12.53 -4.65
CA SER A 46 -18.52 13.81 -4.12
C SER A 46 -17.47 14.58 -3.29
N GLY A 47 -17.38 15.90 -3.43
CA GLY A 47 -16.47 16.74 -2.62
C GLY A 47 -16.66 16.56 -1.11
N SER A 48 -17.93 16.40 -0.68
CA SER A 48 -18.33 16.04 0.68
C SER A 48 -17.70 14.73 1.19
N ALA A 49 -17.38 13.78 0.31
CA ALA A 49 -16.76 12.51 0.71
C ALA A 49 -15.28 12.67 1.14
N ALA A 50 -14.53 13.64 0.60
CA ALA A 50 -13.16 13.90 1.09
C ALA A 50 -13.17 14.60 2.44
N ALA A 51 -13.99 15.64 2.60
CA ALA A 51 -14.14 16.31 3.89
C ALA A 51 -14.65 15.32 4.96
N GLY A 52 -15.57 14.42 4.59
CA GLY A 52 -16.01 13.33 5.45
C GLY A 52 -14.92 12.31 5.78
N THR A 53 -14.02 12.02 4.84
CA THR A 53 -12.88 11.12 5.06
C THR A 53 -11.90 11.69 6.08
N GLU A 54 -11.47 12.94 5.91
CA GLU A 54 -10.54 13.58 6.86
C GLU A 54 -11.15 13.71 8.26
N ALA A 55 -12.44 14.04 8.34
CA ALA A 55 -13.16 14.10 9.60
C ALA A 55 -13.26 12.71 10.27
N ALA A 56 -13.50 11.65 9.50
CA ALA A 56 -13.56 10.28 10.01
C ALA A 56 -12.19 9.81 10.53
N ASP A 57 -11.10 10.08 9.80
CA ASP A 57 -9.74 9.76 10.24
C ASP A 57 -9.39 10.48 11.56
N GLN A 58 -9.75 11.77 11.68
CA GLN A 58 -9.52 12.53 12.89
C GLN A 58 -10.37 12.05 14.07
N ALA A 59 -11.64 11.69 13.83
CA ALA A 59 -12.51 11.10 14.85
C ALA A 59 -11.95 9.75 15.35
N ASN A 60 -11.48 8.90 14.44
CA ASN A 60 -10.83 7.64 14.76
C ASN A 60 -9.57 7.86 15.60
N GLU A 61 -8.69 8.79 15.19
CA GLU A 61 -7.49 9.14 15.95
C GLU A 61 -7.82 9.54 17.39
N ILE A 62 -8.85 10.37 17.61
CA ILE A 62 -9.27 10.80 18.95
C ILE A 62 -9.72 9.60 19.80
N VAL A 63 -10.49 8.68 19.23
CA VAL A 63 -10.95 7.47 19.93
C VAL A 63 -9.76 6.59 20.33
N TYR A 64 -8.81 6.33 19.42
CA TYR A 64 -7.65 5.49 19.74
C TYR A 64 -6.64 6.16 20.67
N ALA A 65 -6.45 7.48 20.57
CA ALA A 65 -5.61 8.23 21.50
C ALA A 65 -6.17 8.14 22.93
N ARG A 66 -7.49 8.21 23.09
CA ARG A 66 -8.15 8.01 24.39
C ARG A 66 -7.97 6.59 24.91
N ILE A 67 -8.10 5.57 24.06
CA ILE A 67 -7.84 4.18 24.46
C ILE A 67 -6.41 4.05 24.99
N VAL A 68 -5.41 4.56 24.28
CA VAL A 68 -4.01 4.54 24.73
C VAL A 68 -3.83 5.23 26.10
N ASP A 69 -4.54 6.33 26.34
CA ASP A 69 -4.50 7.03 27.61
C ASP A 69 -5.14 6.21 28.75
N ASP A 70 -6.28 5.57 28.51
CA ASP A 70 -6.90 4.66 29.49
C ASP A 70 -5.91 3.52 29.86
N LEU A 71 -5.23 2.92 28.88
CA LEU A 71 -4.22 1.87 29.11
C LEU A 71 -3.03 2.38 29.94
N ARG A 72 -2.60 3.64 29.76
CA ARG A 72 -1.53 4.25 30.58
C ARG A 72 -1.91 4.34 32.04
N HIS A 73 -3.19 4.52 32.32
CA HIS A 73 -3.73 4.57 33.68
C HIS A 73 -4.07 3.19 34.26
N GLY A 74 -3.73 2.11 33.54
CA GLY A 74 -3.82 0.73 34.04
C GLY A 74 -5.04 -0.05 33.59
N ASP A 75 -5.87 0.50 32.70
CA ASP A 75 -7.02 -0.23 32.17
C ASP A 75 -6.61 -1.38 31.24
N ASP A 76 -7.44 -2.44 31.22
CA ASP A 76 -7.36 -3.50 30.22
C ASP A 76 -7.80 -3.01 28.83
N TYR A 77 -7.11 -3.47 27.78
CA TYR A 77 -7.35 -3.02 26.41
C TYR A 77 -8.79 -3.23 25.94
N TYR A 78 -9.35 -4.41 26.17
CA TYR A 78 -10.67 -4.76 25.64
C TYR A 78 -11.76 -3.97 26.35
N THR A 79 -11.63 -3.81 27.66
CA THR A 79 -12.57 -3.03 28.47
C THR A 79 -12.52 -1.53 28.12
N ALA A 80 -11.30 -0.96 28.00
CA ALA A 80 -11.11 0.43 27.60
C ALA A 80 -11.68 0.70 26.20
N THR A 81 -11.37 -0.18 25.24
CA THR A 81 -11.86 -0.06 23.86
C THR A 81 -13.38 -0.14 23.79
N ALA A 82 -13.99 -1.11 24.48
CA ALA A 82 -15.45 -1.25 24.51
C ALA A 82 -16.13 0.00 25.09
N ARG A 83 -15.56 0.59 26.16
CA ARG A 83 -16.06 1.83 26.77
C ARG A 83 -15.93 3.02 25.81
N ALA A 84 -14.77 3.17 25.16
CA ALA A 84 -14.51 4.24 24.22
C ALA A 84 -15.47 4.18 23.03
N LEU A 85 -15.65 3.00 22.42
CA LEU A 85 -16.56 2.78 21.29
C LEU A 85 -18.02 3.06 21.68
N ARG A 86 -18.50 2.55 22.83
CA ARG A 86 -19.86 2.86 23.32
C ARG A 86 -20.06 4.36 23.53
N SER A 87 -19.06 5.05 24.10
CA SER A 87 -19.14 6.50 24.34
C SER A 87 -19.15 7.31 23.05
N ALA A 88 -18.55 6.78 21.98
CA ALA A 88 -18.57 7.37 20.65
C ALA A 88 -19.82 7.00 19.83
N GLY A 89 -20.71 6.16 20.36
CA GLY A 89 -21.84 5.61 19.61
C GLY A 89 -21.41 4.72 18.44
N ALA A 90 -20.20 4.17 18.49
CA ALA A 90 -19.66 3.28 17.48
C ALA A 90 -20.12 1.84 17.70
N PRO A 91 -20.14 1.00 16.65
CA PRO A 91 -20.45 -0.42 16.79
C PRO A 91 -19.39 -1.16 17.64
N LEU A 92 -19.78 -2.28 18.23
CA LEU A 92 -18.88 -3.21 18.94
C LEU A 92 -18.91 -4.62 18.35
N GLN A 93 -19.83 -4.90 17.42
CA GLN A 93 -19.91 -6.19 16.73
C GLN A 93 -19.79 -6.02 15.23
N PRO A 94 -19.21 -7.00 14.50
CA PRO A 94 -18.53 -8.20 15.01
C PRO A 94 -17.12 -7.87 15.55
N PHE A 95 -16.37 -8.89 15.98
CA PHE A 95 -15.09 -8.69 16.69
C PHE A 95 -14.05 -7.82 15.96
N HIS A 96 -14.08 -7.77 14.62
CA HIS A 96 -13.12 -6.97 13.83
C HIS A 96 -13.35 -5.45 13.90
N VAL A 97 -14.40 -5.00 14.59
CA VAL A 97 -14.56 -3.57 14.92
C VAL A 97 -13.49 -3.15 15.94
N PHE A 98 -13.06 -4.07 16.80
CA PHE A 98 -11.90 -3.88 17.65
C PHE A 98 -10.64 -4.07 16.81
N ARG A 99 -9.70 -3.13 16.91
CA ARG A 99 -8.36 -3.32 16.33
C ARG A 99 -7.56 -4.26 17.20
N LEU A 100 -6.46 -4.75 16.64
CA LEU A 100 -5.53 -5.56 17.42
C LEU A 100 -4.85 -4.70 18.50
N PRO A 101 -4.66 -5.23 19.71
CA PRO A 101 -4.15 -4.47 20.85
C PRO A 101 -2.71 -4.02 20.71
N THR A 102 -1.94 -4.60 19.77
CA THR A 102 -0.49 -4.49 19.73
C THR A 102 0.01 -3.05 19.70
N LEU A 103 -0.56 -2.19 18.84
CA LEU A 103 -0.10 -0.81 18.77
C LEU A 103 -0.47 -0.03 20.03
N ALA A 104 -1.74 -0.10 20.46
CA ALA A 104 -2.20 0.63 21.64
C ALA A 104 -1.42 0.26 22.90
N VAL A 105 -1.16 -1.04 23.11
CA VAL A 105 -0.35 -1.54 24.23
C VAL A 105 1.09 -1.06 24.16
N LEU A 106 1.69 -1.00 22.96
CA LEU A 106 3.05 -0.47 22.80
C LEU A 106 3.11 1.05 23.05
N GLN A 107 2.12 1.79 22.58
CA GLN A 107 2.04 3.24 22.76
C GLN A 107 1.75 3.63 24.21
N ALA A 108 0.99 2.82 24.95
CA ALA A 108 0.75 3.03 26.37
C ALA A 108 2.03 2.90 27.22
N LYS A 109 3.04 2.14 26.76
CA LYS A 109 4.32 1.98 27.46
C LYS A 109 5.30 3.14 27.29
N VAL A 110 4.97 4.10 26.43
CA VAL A 110 5.85 5.23 26.10
C VAL A 110 5.09 6.54 26.16
N SER A 111 5.81 7.66 26.24
CA SER A 111 5.18 8.98 26.13
C SER A 111 4.61 9.19 24.72
N GLN A 112 3.64 10.10 24.58
CA GLN A 112 3.09 10.48 23.28
C GLN A 112 4.17 11.03 22.33
N VAL A 113 5.11 11.81 22.87
CA VAL A 113 6.25 12.33 22.11
C VAL A 113 7.14 11.17 21.62
N SER A 114 7.43 10.20 22.49
CA SER A 114 8.21 9.01 22.12
C SER A 114 7.51 8.19 21.03
N ALA A 115 6.18 8.02 21.10
CA ALA A 115 5.40 7.35 20.06
C ALA A 115 5.51 8.08 18.71
N ALA A 116 5.39 9.41 18.70
CA ALA A 116 5.56 10.21 17.49
C ALA A 116 7.00 10.10 16.92
N LEU A 117 8.03 10.15 17.78
CA LEU A 117 9.42 9.97 17.37
C LEU A 117 9.68 8.58 16.78
N LEU A 118 9.06 7.53 17.33
CA LEU A 118 9.13 6.17 16.79
C LEU A 118 8.46 6.09 15.41
N LEU A 119 7.34 6.79 15.20
CA LEU A 119 6.68 6.87 13.89
C LEU A 119 7.57 7.56 12.86
N TYR A 120 8.20 8.69 13.23
CA TYR A 120 9.15 9.39 12.37
C TYR A 120 10.37 8.53 12.05
N ALA A 121 10.92 7.83 13.04
CA ALA A 121 12.04 6.91 12.85
C ALA A 121 11.67 5.78 11.89
N LEU A 122 10.46 5.23 11.99
CA LEU A 122 9.94 4.21 11.09
C LEU A 122 9.77 4.74 9.66
N ALA A 123 9.26 5.96 9.50
CA ALA A 123 9.17 6.62 8.20
C ALA A 123 10.55 6.84 7.56
N LEU A 124 11.52 7.35 8.33
CA LEU A 124 12.90 7.52 7.88
C LEU A 124 13.58 6.19 7.52
N LEU A 125 13.33 5.13 8.29
CA LEU A 125 13.85 3.80 8.03
C LEU A 125 13.26 3.21 6.74
N SER A 126 11.96 3.42 6.49
CA SER A 126 11.30 3.05 5.23
C SER A 126 11.95 3.78 4.04
N LEU A 127 12.14 5.11 4.14
CA LEU A 127 12.83 5.90 3.11
C LEU A 127 14.26 5.43 2.86
N PHE A 128 15.00 5.14 3.92
CA PHE A 128 16.37 4.64 3.82
C PHE A 128 16.45 3.25 3.18
N ALA A 129 15.50 2.36 3.52
CA ALA A 129 15.41 1.05 2.90
C ALA A 129 15.12 1.15 1.40
N TRP A 130 14.20 2.04 1.00
CA TRP A 130 13.93 2.32 -0.41
C TRP A 130 15.09 3.00 -1.13
N TRP A 131 15.81 3.92 -0.48
CA TRP A 131 17.03 4.53 -1.03
C TRP A 131 18.09 3.49 -1.38
N LYS A 132 18.27 2.49 -0.51
CA LYS A 132 19.16 1.35 -0.76
C LYS A 132 18.60 0.45 -1.85
N ARG A 133 17.30 0.15 -1.83
CA ARG A 133 16.67 -0.78 -2.78
C ARG A 133 16.64 -0.23 -4.20
N LEU A 134 16.45 1.08 -4.36
CA LEU A 134 16.37 1.76 -5.65
C LEU A 134 17.75 2.10 -6.24
N ALA A 135 18.83 1.97 -5.46
CA ALA A 135 20.20 2.21 -5.93
C ALA A 135 20.55 1.36 -7.16
N ASP A 136 20.16 0.08 -7.13
CA ASP A 136 20.40 -0.87 -8.23
C ASP A 136 19.41 -0.66 -9.39
N ALA A 137 18.21 -0.16 -9.10
CA ALA A 137 17.13 0.01 -10.07
C ALA A 137 17.33 1.26 -10.94
N VAL A 138 17.72 2.38 -10.32
CA VAL A 138 17.87 3.70 -10.95
C VAL A 138 19.20 4.34 -10.51
N PRO A 139 20.36 3.83 -10.99
CA PRO A 139 21.67 4.25 -10.48
C PRO A 139 22.09 5.65 -10.92
N ARG A 140 21.41 6.25 -11.91
CA ARG A 140 21.80 7.52 -12.53
C ARG A 140 21.14 8.71 -11.84
N PHE A 141 21.88 9.80 -11.71
CA PHE A 141 21.30 11.12 -11.41
C PHE A 141 20.56 11.65 -12.65
N PRO A 142 19.39 12.33 -12.51
CA PRO A 142 18.67 12.68 -11.28
C PRO A 142 17.63 11.63 -10.84
N ALA A 143 17.56 10.45 -11.47
CA ALA A 143 16.49 9.49 -11.22
C ALA A 143 16.44 9.00 -9.76
N ARG A 144 17.59 8.77 -9.13
CA ARG A 144 17.65 8.30 -7.74
C ARG A 144 17.06 9.27 -6.71
N PRO A 145 17.46 10.56 -6.65
CA PRO A 145 16.82 11.51 -5.73
C PRO A 145 15.33 11.73 -6.05
N ILE A 146 14.92 11.72 -7.32
CA ILE A 146 13.50 11.79 -7.70
C ILE A 146 12.73 10.59 -7.13
N ALA A 147 13.29 9.39 -7.20
CA ALA A 147 12.67 8.19 -6.65
C ALA A 147 12.53 8.25 -5.12
N LEU A 148 13.51 8.84 -4.43
CA LEU A 148 13.43 9.08 -2.99
C LEU A 148 12.39 10.15 -2.64
N LEU A 149 12.29 11.22 -3.43
CA LEU A 149 11.25 12.24 -3.26
C LEU A 149 9.85 11.63 -3.44
N LEU A 150 9.67 10.74 -4.42
CA LEU A 150 8.42 9.99 -4.60
C LEU A 150 8.14 9.05 -3.42
N ALA A 151 9.15 8.40 -2.84
CA ALA A 151 8.97 7.66 -1.59
C ALA A 151 8.55 8.60 -0.42
N ALA A 152 9.10 9.81 -0.36
CA ALA A 152 8.75 10.82 0.64
C ALA A 152 7.29 11.31 0.52
N VAL A 153 6.80 11.46 -0.73
CA VAL A 153 5.37 11.72 -1.02
C VAL A 153 4.46 10.68 -0.37
N GLY A 154 4.89 9.41 -0.36
CA GLY A 154 4.12 8.29 0.20
C GLY A 154 4.07 8.24 1.73
N VAL A 155 5.03 8.85 2.43
CA VAL A 155 5.12 8.82 3.92
C VAL A 155 4.70 10.13 4.57
N THR A 156 4.16 11.09 3.81
CA THR A 156 3.91 12.45 4.28
C THR A 156 2.97 12.50 5.50
N SER A 157 1.90 11.70 5.54
CA SER A 157 0.98 11.68 6.68
C SER A 157 1.65 11.23 7.99
N ALA A 158 2.69 10.39 7.91
CA ALA A 158 3.49 10.03 9.08
C ALA A 158 4.34 11.20 9.58
N VAL A 159 4.80 12.08 8.69
CA VAL A 159 5.65 13.24 9.05
C VAL A 159 4.83 14.38 9.66
N LEU A 160 3.54 14.49 9.30
CA LEU A 160 2.65 15.51 9.86
C LEU A 160 2.24 15.22 11.33
N GLY A 161 2.44 14.00 11.83
CA GLY A 161 2.36 13.70 13.26
C GLY A 161 0.97 13.79 13.92
N HIS A 162 -0.10 13.97 13.15
CA HIS A 162 -1.46 14.11 13.67
C HIS A 162 -2.27 12.80 13.68
N LEU A 163 -1.67 11.69 13.22
CA LEU A 163 -2.29 10.36 13.11
C LEU A 163 -1.43 9.29 13.82
N VAL A 164 -0.96 9.59 15.03
CA VAL A 164 -0.03 8.71 15.75
C VAL A 164 -0.74 7.46 16.26
N ALA A 165 -2.00 7.54 16.67
CA ALA A 165 -2.78 6.39 17.13
C ALA A 165 -3.40 5.56 15.97
N THR A 166 -3.29 6.05 14.73
CA THR A 166 -3.84 5.41 13.53
C THR A 166 -3.05 4.17 13.13
N HIS A 167 -3.67 2.99 13.25
CA HIS A 167 -2.99 1.70 13.08
C HIS A 167 -2.52 1.43 11.64
N ASP A 168 -3.30 1.84 10.64
CA ASP A 168 -3.02 1.65 9.21
C ASP A 168 -1.75 2.37 8.77
N LEU A 169 -1.45 3.52 9.38
CA LEU A 169 -0.25 4.30 9.10
C LEU A 169 1.02 3.57 9.53
N TRP A 170 1.03 3.03 10.76
CA TRP A 170 2.14 2.21 11.25
C TRP A 170 2.29 0.94 10.43
N ALA A 171 1.19 0.23 10.19
CA ALA A 171 1.20 -1.01 9.43
C ALA A 171 1.69 -0.80 7.98
N GLY A 172 1.28 0.29 7.32
CA GLY A 172 1.71 0.62 5.96
C GLY A 172 3.21 0.91 5.86
N LEU A 173 3.78 1.62 6.83
CA LEU A 173 5.23 1.84 6.89
C LEU A 173 6.00 0.53 7.14
N ILE A 174 5.48 -0.37 7.98
CA ILE A 174 6.08 -1.69 8.21
C ILE A 174 5.95 -2.58 6.98
N VAL A 175 4.82 -2.56 6.26
CA VAL A 175 4.63 -3.25 4.97
C VAL A 175 5.63 -2.73 3.93
N SER A 176 5.81 -1.41 3.87
CA SER A 176 6.82 -0.77 3.01
C SER A 176 8.24 -1.23 3.34
N LEU A 177 8.61 -1.25 4.62
CA LEU A 177 9.90 -1.74 5.07
C LEU A 177 10.09 -3.24 4.81
N SER A 178 9.02 -4.03 4.99
CA SER A 178 8.99 -5.45 4.66
C SER A 178 9.29 -5.68 3.17
N LEU A 179 8.61 -4.97 2.28
CA LEU A 179 8.86 -5.03 0.83
C LEU A 179 10.28 -4.58 0.47
N ALA A 180 10.74 -3.45 0.99
CA ALA A 180 12.07 -2.91 0.68
C ALA A 180 13.20 -3.82 1.18
N SER A 181 13.01 -4.49 2.32
CA SER A 181 14.00 -5.40 2.92
C SER A 181 14.02 -6.78 2.27
N ARG A 182 12.93 -7.21 1.62
CA ARG A 182 12.84 -8.53 0.98
C ARG A 182 13.84 -8.68 -0.16
N LYS A 183 14.71 -9.69 -0.06
CA LYS A 183 15.61 -10.12 -1.14
C LYS A 183 15.46 -11.62 -1.43
N PRO A 184 15.71 -12.08 -2.66
CA PRO A 184 15.77 -13.52 -2.95
C PRO A 184 16.75 -14.22 -1.98
N GLY A 185 16.30 -15.31 -1.35
CA GLY A 185 17.08 -16.05 -0.36
C GLY A 185 17.22 -15.39 1.03
N ARG A 186 16.78 -14.14 1.21
CA ARG A 186 16.78 -13.41 2.50
C ARG A 186 15.40 -12.80 2.75
N TRP A 187 14.47 -13.67 3.16
CA TRP A 187 13.06 -13.33 3.33
C TRP A 187 12.60 -13.25 4.80
N ILE A 188 13.38 -13.79 5.75
CA ILE A 188 12.97 -13.90 7.17
C ILE A 188 12.64 -12.52 7.76
N THR A 189 13.50 -11.52 7.55
CA THR A 189 13.24 -10.15 8.02
C THR A 189 11.97 -9.57 7.42
N ALA A 190 11.74 -9.80 6.12
CA ALA A 190 10.52 -9.33 5.46
C ALA A 190 9.28 -10.04 6.02
N ALA A 191 9.33 -11.35 6.24
CA ALA A 191 8.24 -12.13 6.83
C ALA A 191 7.93 -11.70 8.26
N ALA A 192 8.97 -11.46 9.09
CA ALA A 192 8.81 -10.95 10.44
C ALA A 192 8.16 -9.55 10.45
N LEU A 193 8.61 -8.65 9.58
CA LEU A 193 7.98 -7.33 9.44
C LEU A 193 6.54 -7.43 8.93
N GLY A 194 6.26 -8.32 7.98
CA GLY A 194 4.90 -8.55 7.47
C GLY A 194 3.96 -9.08 8.56
N LEU A 195 4.44 -10.00 9.41
CA LEU A 195 3.72 -10.44 10.60
C LEU A 195 3.49 -9.29 11.57
N SER A 196 4.52 -8.49 11.89
CA SER A 196 4.38 -7.34 12.78
C SER A 196 3.35 -6.34 12.28
N ALA A 197 3.30 -6.08 10.96
CA ALA A 197 2.28 -5.24 10.35
C ALA A 197 0.87 -5.84 10.53
N ALA A 198 0.72 -7.15 10.29
CA ALA A 198 -0.56 -7.85 10.47
C ALA A 198 -1.02 -7.85 11.93
N LEU A 199 -0.10 -7.97 12.90
CA LEU A 199 -0.41 -7.91 14.34
C LEU A 199 -0.78 -6.50 14.81
N ILE A 200 -0.34 -5.45 14.12
CA ILE A 200 -0.79 -4.07 14.38
C ILE A 200 -2.12 -3.82 13.70
N ARG A 201 -2.30 -4.27 12.46
CA ARG A 201 -3.49 -4.05 11.66
C ARG A 201 -3.83 -5.29 10.86
N GLU A 202 -5.01 -5.84 11.12
CA GLU A 202 -5.51 -7.08 10.52
C GLU A 202 -5.60 -7.02 8.99
N THR A 203 -5.92 -5.85 8.40
CA THR A 203 -5.97 -5.68 6.95
C THR A 203 -4.60 -5.82 6.28
N ALA A 204 -3.49 -5.65 7.02
CA ALA A 204 -2.15 -5.94 6.50
C ALA A 204 -1.89 -7.45 6.28
N ALA A 205 -2.76 -8.34 6.76
CA ALA A 205 -2.69 -9.76 6.43
C ALA A 205 -2.87 -10.01 4.91
N LEU A 206 -3.57 -9.12 4.19
CA LEU A 206 -3.66 -9.19 2.73
C LEU A 206 -2.29 -9.13 2.06
N TYR A 207 -1.38 -8.29 2.56
CA TYR A 207 0.00 -8.24 2.09
C TYR A 207 0.73 -9.57 2.34
N VAL A 208 0.58 -10.17 3.53
CA VAL A 208 1.18 -11.47 3.88
C VAL A 208 0.67 -12.56 2.92
N VAL A 209 -0.62 -12.58 2.61
CA VAL A 209 -1.22 -13.50 1.63
C VAL A 209 -0.66 -13.29 0.23
N VAL A 210 -0.53 -12.04 -0.24
CA VAL A 210 0.09 -11.73 -1.54
C VAL A 210 1.51 -12.27 -1.61
N MET A 211 2.30 -12.07 -0.55
CA MET A 211 3.69 -12.54 -0.49
C MET A 211 3.78 -14.07 -0.45
N LEU A 212 2.89 -14.74 0.27
CA LEU A 212 2.75 -16.19 0.26
C LEU A 212 2.44 -16.72 -1.14
N VAL A 213 1.40 -16.20 -1.79
CA VAL A 213 0.97 -16.64 -3.13
C VAL A 213 2.08 -16.44 -4.14
N LEU A 214 2.74 -15.28 -4.16
CA LEU A 214 3.83 -15.03 -5.10
C LEU A 214 5.07 -15.88 -4.81
N ALA A 215 5.39 -16.16 -3.53
CA ALA A 215 6.47 -17.09 -3.20
C ALA A 215 6.17 -18.52 -3.70
N LEU A 216 4.91 -18.97 -3.62
CA LEU A 216 4.48 -20.26 -4.18
C LEU A 216 4.59 -20.28 -5.71
N LEU A 217 4.09 -19.24 -6.38
CA LEU A 217 4.16 -19.10 -7.85
C LEU A 217 5.60 -18.99 -8.37
N GLU A 218 6.50 -18.39 -7.60
CA GLU A 218 7.94 -18.31 -7.90
C GLU A 218 8.70 -19.61 -7.55
N GLY A 219 8.04 -20.63 -6.99
CA GLY A 219 8.66 -21.90 -6.57
C GLY A 219 9.55 -21.79 -5.33
N GLN A 220 9.49 -20.68 -4.59
CA GLN A 220 10.34 -20.39 -3.44
C GLN A 220 9.77 -21.02 -2.15
N ARG A 221 9.82 -22.35 -2.05
CA ARG A 221 9.19 -23.13 -0.96
C ARG A 221 9.55 -22.66 0.45
N ARG A 222 10.82 -22.33 0.69
CA ARG A 222 11.28 -21.84 2.02
C ARG A 222 10.64 -20.50 2.37
N GLU A 223 10.58 -19.59 1.41
CA GLU A 223 9.94 -18.29 1.61
C GLU A 223 8.42 -18.45 1.81
N ALA A 224 7.77 -19.28 1.00
CA ALA A 224 6.36 -19.59 1.15
C ALA A 224 6.04 -20.18 2.54
N ALA A 225 6.86 -21.12 3.04
CA ALA A 225 6.70 -21.66 4.39
C ALA A 225 6.82 -20.56 5.47
N GLY A 226 7.72 -19.60 5.28
CA GLY A 226 7.85 -18.44 6.17
C GLY A 226 6.60 -17.57 6.22
N TRP A 227 6.05 -17.20 5.06
CA TRP A 227 4.81 -16.42 4.98
C TRP A 227 3.60 -17.21 5.48
N ALA A 228 3.54 -18.52 5.25
CA ALA A 228 2.51 -19.40 5.80
C ALA A 228 2.59 -19.48 7.34
N GLY A 229 3.80 -19.60 7.89
CA GLY A 229 4.01 -19.57 9.34
C GLY A 229 3.60 -18.23 9.98
N ALA A 230 3.93 -17.11 9.33
CA ALA A 230 3.46 -15.79 9.73
C ALA A 230 1.92 -15.72 9.72
N LEU A 231 1.27 -16.21 8.67
CA LEU A 231 -0.19 -16.21 8.57
C LEU A 231 -0.84 -17.11 9.62
N ALA A 232 -0.25 -18.27 9.93
CA ALA A 232 -0.73 -19.17 10.96
C ALA A 232 -0.64 -18.54 12.36
N LEU A 233 0.49 -17.89 12.69
CA LEU A 233 0.65 -17.19 13.96
C LEU A 233 -0.32 -16.00 14.08
N PHE A 234 -0.52 -15.25 12.98
CA PHE A 234 -1.52 -14.21 12.92
C PHE A 234 -2.95 -14.77 13.14
N ALA A 235 -3.30 -15.89 12.53
CA ALA A 235 -4.61 -16.53 12.71
C ALA A 235 -4.86 -16.93 14.17
N VAL A 236 -3.84 -17.47 14.87
CA VAL A 236 -3.92 -17.75 16.31
C VAL A 236 -4.18 -16.48 17.10
N ALA A 237 -3.46 -15.39 16.81
CA ALA A 237 -3.66 -14.10 17.47
C ALA A 237 -5.09 -13.56 17.24
N VAL A 238 -5.64 -13.68 16.03
CA VAL A 238 -7.01 -13.25 15.70
C VAL A 238 -8.06 -14.09 16.45
N VAL A 239 -7.86 -15.41 16.58
CA VAL A 239 -8.78 -16.26 17.35
C VAL A 239 -8.80 -15.86 18.82
N LEU A 240 -7.62 -15.68 19.43
CA LEU A 240 -7.50 -15.21 20.82
C LEU A 240 -8.11 -13.81 21.00
N HIS A 241 -7.88 -12.93 20.02
CA HIS A 241 -8.47 -11.60 19.99
C HIS A 241 -10.00 -11.64 19.95
N ALA A 242 -10.58 -12.45 19.06
CA ALA A 242 -12.04 -12.60 18.95
C ALA A 242 -12.66 -13.15 20.25
N GLN A 243 -11.99 -14.10 20.91
CA GLN A 243 -12.42 -14.63 22.22
C GLN A 243 -12.41 -13.54 23.30
N ALA A 244 -11.37 -12.70 23.32
CA ALA A 244 -11.29 -11.59 24.28
C ALA A 244 -12.34 -10.51 24.01
N VAL A 245 -12.60 -10.14 22.74
CA VAL A 245 -13.69 -9.22 22.39
C VAL A 245 -15.04 -9.76 22.85
N ALA A 246 -15.31 -11.06 22.64
CA ALA A 246 -16.55 -11.69 23.06
C ALA A 246 -16.80 -11.59 24.58
N SER A 247 -15.75 -11.44 25.40
CA SER A 247 -15.88 -11.25 26.86
C SER A 247 -16.34 -9.86 27.30
N VAL A 248 -16.24 -8.85 26.42
CA VAL A 248 -16.58 -7.44 26.73
C VAL A 248 -17.74 -6.88 25.90
N THR A 249 -18.30 -7.68 24.99
CA THR A 249 -19.44 -7.32 24.14
C THR A 249 -20.68 -8.15 24.49
N GLY A 250 -21.87 -7.54 24.41
CA GLY A 250 -23.16 -8.20 24.65
C GLY A 250 -24.14 -8.05 23.48
N PRO A 251 -25.30 -8.74 23.53
CA PRO A 251 -26.30 -8.73 22.46
C PRO A 251 -27.03 -7.38 22.29
N LEU A 252 -26.90 -6.47 23.26
CA LEU A 252 -27.47 -5.11 23.19
C LEU A 252 -26.49 -4.10 22.56
N ASP A 253 -25.23 -4.50 22.33
CA ASP A 253 -24.26 -3.63 21.70
C ASP A 253 -24.57 -3.46 20.21
N GLN A 254 -24.29 -2.26 19.69
CA GLN A 254 -24.55 -1.95 18.29
C GLN A 254 -23.70 -2.84 17.37
N SER A 255 -24.37 -3.48 16.40
CA SER A 255 -23.71 -4.17 15.30
C SER A 255 -23.33 -3.17 14.21
N LEU A 256 -22.12 -3.31 13.68
CA LEU A 256 -21.69 -2.67 12.46
C LEU A 256 -22.71 -3.02 11.37
N ALA A 257 -23.25 -2.00 10.72
CA ALA A 257 -24.11 -2.20 9.58
C ALA A 257 -23.42 -3.11 8.55
N ALA A 258 -24.17 -4.00 7.91
CA ALA A 258 -23.64 -4.80 6.80
C ALA A 258 -22.93 -3.86 5.81
N TRP A 259 -21.76 -4.25 5.33
CA TRP A 259 -20.88 -3.41 4.51
C TRP A 259 -21.70 -2.73 3.40
N SER A 260 -21.84 -1.41 3.50
CA SER A 260 -22.85 -0.66 2.76
C SER A 260 -22.52 -0.41 1.29
N GLY A 261 -21.36 -0.89 0.80
CA GLY A 261 -21.17 -1.12 -0.63
C GLY A 261 -19.76 -0.83 -1.14
N ALA A 262 -19.48 -1.45 -2.29
CA ALA A 262 -18.35 -1.17 -3.13
C ALA A 262 -18.31 0.34 -3.49
N SER A 263 -17.54 1.13 -2.74
CA SER A 263 -17.31 2.56 -3.03
C SER A 263 -16.65 2.79 -4.40
N GLY A 264 -16.18 1.71 -5.03
CA GLY A 264 -15.73 1.67 -6.40
C GLY A 264 -14.28 2.08 -6.55
N PHE A 265 -13.75 1.85 -7.75
CA PHE A 265 -12.35 2.13 -8.08
C PHE A 265 -11.98 3.61 -7.90
N GLY A 266 -12.89 4.52 -8.21
CA GLY A 266 -12.69 5.96 -8.02
C GLY A 266 -12.44 6.34 -6.55
N PHE A 267 -13.18 5.73 -5.61
CA PHE A 267 -12.97 5.94 -4.18
C PHE A 267 -11.59 5.44 -3.74
N ALA A 268 -11.23 4.21 -4.13
CA ALA A 268 -9.94 3.62 -3.77
C ALA A 268 -8.76 4.46 -4.29
N VAL A 269 -8.83 4.94 -5.54
CA VAL A 269 -7.81 5.82 -6.12
C VAL A 269 -7.73 7.16 -5.39
N ARG A 270 -8.88 7.76 -5.04
CA ARG A 270 -8.91 9.01 -4.28
C ARG A 270 -8.32 8.86 -2.90
N ALA A 271 -8.67 7.79 -2.18
CA ALA A 271 -8.17 7.50 -0.85
C ALA A 271 -6.64 7.32 -0.84
N VAL A 272 -6.07 6.66 -1.85
CA VAL A 272 -4.60 6.57 -2.00
C VAL A 272 -3.98 7.94 -2.29
N ALA A 273 -4.62 8.77 -3.13
CA ALA A 273 -4.13 10.12 -3.38
C ALA A 273 -4.19 10.99 -2.11
N SER A 274 -5.26 10.92 -1.31
CA SER A 274 -5.41 11.68 -0.07
C SER A 274 -4.45 11.23 1.03
N ALA A 275 -4.15 9.93 1.11
CA ALA A 275 -3.19 9.36 2.07
C ALA A 275 -1.70 9.69 1.76
N THR A 276 -1.43 10.44 0.69
CA THR A 276 -0.08 10.83 0.26
C THR A 276 -0.02 12.32 -0.04
N ALA A 277 1.17 12.88 -0.27
CA ALA A 277 1.28 14.28 -0.73
C ALA A 277 0.73 14.51 -2.17
N LEU A 278 0.19 13.48 -2.83
CA LEU A 278 -0.56 13.67 -4.08
C LEU A 278 -1.87 14.46 -3.86
N SER A 279 -2.34 14.54 -2.60
CA SER A 279 -3.47 15.38 -2.18
C SER A 279 -3.24 16.87 -2.45
N LEU A 280 -1.98 17.31 -2.55
CA LEU A 280 -1.62 18.70 -2.88
C LEU A 280 -1.85 19.04 -4.36
N LEU A 281 -2.01 18.04 -5.22
CA LEU A 281 -2.32 18.23 -6.63
C LEU A 281 -3.83 18.41 -6.83
N PRO A 282 -4.26 19.07 -7.93
CA PRO A 282 -5.64 18.98 -8.39
C PRO A 282 -6.11 17.50 -8.41
N PRO A 283 -7.32 17.17 -7.92
CA PRO A 283 -7.74 15.78 -7.72
C PRO A 283 -7.56 14.86 -8.94
N ALA A 284 -7.80 15.41 -10.14
CA ALA A 284 -7.58 14.67 -11.39
C ALA A 284 -6.11 14.29 -11.60
N LEU A 285 -5.17 15.19 -11.29
CA LEU A 285 -3.74 14.93 -11.41
C LEU A 285 -3.26 13.94 -10.34
N GLY A 286 -3.78 14.01 -9.12
CA GLY A 286 -3.51 13.01 -8.08
C GLY A 286 -3.98 11.60 -8.50
N ALA A 287 -5.19 11.49 -9.06
CA ALA A 287 -5.72 10.23 -9.55
C ALA A 287 -4.92 9.67 -10.75
N ILE A 288 -4.56 10.52 -11.70
CA ILE A 288 -3.66 10.17 -12.81
C ILE A 288 -2.33 9.65 -12.25
N ALA A 289 -1.74 10.33 -11.27
CA ALA A 289 -0.47 9.93 -10.68
C ALA A 289 -0.54 8.52 -10.04
N VAL A 290 -1.63 8.18 -9.35
CA VAL A 290 -1.84 6.81 -8.82
C VAL A 290 -1.88 5.77 -9.95
N ALA A 291 -2.63 6.03 -11.02
CA ALA A 291 -2.74 5.13 -12.18
C ALA A 291 -1.39 4.96 -12.92
N LEU A 292 -0.68 6.06 -13.16
CA LEU A 292 0.66 6.03 -13.75
C LEU A 292 1.65 5.27 -12.88
N SER A 293 1.48 5.32 -11.56
CA SER A 293 2.33 4.59 -10.64
C SER A 293 2.17 3.07 -10.74
N LEU A 294 0.92 2.58 -10.84
CA LEU A 294 0.64 1.17 -11.13
C LEU A 294 1.31 0.71 -12.43
N ALA A 295 1.19 1.54 -13.47
CA ALA A 295 1.83 1.28 -14.76
C ALA A 295 3.37 1.26 -14.64
N GLY A 296 3.96 2.15 -13.85
CA GLY A 296 5.39 2.15 -13.57
C GLY A 296 5.84 0.89 -12.81
N TRP A 297 5.15 0.51 -11.74
CA TRP A 297 5.43 -0.74 -11.01
C TRP A 297 5.40 -1.98 -11.91
N SER A 298 4.46 -2.04 -12.86
CA SER A 298 4.38 -3.14 -13.81
C SER A 298 5.56 -3.21 -14.80
N ALA A 299 6.27 -2.10 -15.00
CA ALA A 299 7.35 -1.97 -15.96
C ALA A 299 8.72 -2.40 -15.41
N TRP A 300 8.94 -2.27 -14.10
CA TRP A 300 10.23 -2.64 -13.51
C TRP A 300 10.44 -4.17 -13.55
N ARG A 301 11.59 -4.59 -14.09
CA ARG A 301 11.94 -6.00 -14.30
C ARG A 301 12.68 -6.57 -13.08
N ASP A 302 11.98 -6.61 -11.95
CA ASP A 302 12.46 -7.22 -10.70
C ASP A 302 11.28 -7.98 -10.04
N PRO A 303 11.50 -9.15 -9.39
CA PRO A 303 10.44 -9.87 -8.66
C PRO A 303 9.73 -9.00 -7.59
N LEU A 304 10.46 -8.07 -6.96
CA LEU A 304 9.88 -7.13 -6.00
C LEU A 304 8.81 -6.25 -6.66
N ALA A 305 9.00 -5.85 -7.92
CA ALA A 305 8.05 -5.00 -8.62
C ALA A 305 6.69 -5.67 -8.79
N ALA A 306 6.69 -6.98 -9.07
CA ALA A 306 5.45 -7.77 -9.14
C ALA A 306 4.75 -7.89 -7.78
N ARG A 307 5.53 -8.05 -6.70
CA ARG A 307 5.03 -8.12 -5.32
C ARG A 307 4.44 -6.78 -4.85
N ALA A 308 5.14 -5.69 -5.10
CA ALA A 308 4.64 -4.34 -4.83
C ALA A 308 3.36 -4.05 -5.63
N LEU A 309 3.36 -4.32 -6.94
CA LEU A 309 2.17 -4.14 -7.78
C LEU A 309 0.99 -4.99 -7.28
N ALA A 310 1.20 -6.27 -6.98
CA ALA A 310 0.14 -7.15 -6.50
C ALA A 310 -0.41 -6.67 -5.15
N THR A 311 0.45 -6.19 -4.25
CA THR A 311 0.03 -5.63 -2.96
C THR A 311 -0.85 -4.40 -3.16
N ILE A 312 -0.43 -3.48 -4.03
CA ILE A 312 -1.20 -2.27 -4.34
C ILE A 312 -2.53 -2.63 -5.01
N VAL A 313 -2.52 -3.55 -5.99
CA VAL A 313 -3.73 -3.96 -6.70
C VAL A 313 -4.71 -4.68 -5.78
N VAL A 314 -4.26 -5.65 -4.97
CA VAL A 314 -5.13 -6.34 -4.01
C VAL A 314 -5.73 -5.37 -3.01
N GLN A 315 -4.95 -4.40 -2.52
CA GLN A 315 -5.46 -3.37 -1.62
C GLN A 315 -6.47 -2.46 -2.31
N LEU A 316 -6.18 -1.99 -3.53
CA LEU A 316 -7.12 -1.17 -4.31
C LEU A 316 -8.42 -1.90 -4.61
N LEU A 317 -8.37 -3.20 -4.96
CA LEU A 317 -9.56 -4.01 -5.18
C LEU A 317 -10.33 -4.19 -3.87
N SER A 318 -9.64 -4.48 -2.77
CA SER A 318 -10.26 -4.58 -1.44
C SER A 318 -10.99 -3.28 -1.12
N MET A 319 -10.36 -2.12 -1.28
CA MET A 319 -11.03 -0.84 -1.05
C MET A 319 -12.16 -0.56 -2.05
N SER A 320 -12.02 -0.97 -3.31
CA SER A 320 -13.04 -0.73 -4.33
C SER A 320 -14.33 -1.51 -4.05
N PHE A 321 -14.21 -2.73 -3.51
CA PHE A 321 -15.35 -3.64 -3.32
C PHE A 321 -15.86 -3.71 -1.88
N LEU A 322 -14.99 -3.41 -0.91
CA LEU A 322 -15.23 -3.69 0.50
C LEU A 322 -15.20 -2.45 1.38
N ALA A 323 -14.49 -1.40 0.98
CA ALA A 323 -14.37 -0.19 1.80
C ALA A 323 -15.54 0.77 1.58
N GLY A 324 -15.96 1.40 2.69
CA GLY A 324 -16.82 2.57 2.74
C GLY A 324 -16.04 3.84 3.14
N PRO A 325 -16.73 4.99 3.24
CA PRO A 325 -16.13 6.26 3.67
C PRO A 325 -15.36 6.18 5.00
N ASP A 326 -15.88 5.40 5.96
CA ASP A 326 -15.29 5.25 7.31
C ASP A 326 -14.04 4.35 7.35
N THR A 327 -13.63 3.82 6.19
CA THR A 327 -12.48 2.90 6.03
C THR A 327 -11.48 3.39 4.98
N ALA A 328 -11.46 4.70 4.72
CA ALA A 328 -10.50 5.31 3.81
C ALA A 328 -9.04 5.19 4.32
N ASP A 329 -8.87 5.09 5.64
CA ASP A 329 -7.61 4.78 6.35
C ASP A 329 -6.86 3.57 5.76
N TRP A 330 -7.57 2.62 5.14
CA TRP A 330 -6.99 1.47 4.45
C TRP A 330 -5.98 1.84 3.35
N ALA A 331 -6.07 3.07 2.82
CA ALA A 331 -5.09 3.60 1.86
C ALA A 331 -3.68 3.70 2.46
N PHE A 332 -3.56 3.95 3.76
CA PHE A 332 -2.26 4.12 4.42
C PHE A 332 -1.39 2.86 4.33
N LEU A 333 -2.00 1.67 4.18
CA LEU A 333 -1.27 0.41 4.00
C LEU A 333 -0.37 0.39 2.75
N ILE A 334 -0.75 1.12 1.71
CA ILE A 334 -0.03 1.16 0.42
C ILE A 334 0.53 2.54 0.08
N ALA A 335 0.11 3.59 0.79
CA ALA A 335 0.56 4.96 0.59
C ALA A 335 2.11 5.10 0.50
N PRO A 336 2.93 4.48 1.38
CA PRO A 336 4.39 4.60 1.30
C PRO A 336 5.04 3.98 0.06
N ILE A 337 4.36 3.05 -0.61
CA ILE A 337 4.90 2.27 -1.74
C ILE A 337 4.31 2.75 -3.06
N ALA A 338 3.06 3.23 -3.03
CA ALA A 338 2.31 3.56 -4.22
C ALA A 338 3.05 4.59 -5.09
N PRO A 339 3.44 5.79 -4.64
CA PRO A 339 4.04 6.81 -5.52
C PRO A 339 5.41 6.43 -6.10
N ILE A 340 6.15 5.51 -5.49
CA ILE A 340 7.48 5.06 -5.96
C ILE A 340 7.42 4.54 -7.40
N GLY A 341 6.30 3.91 -7.78
CA GLY A 341 6.08 3.36 -9.12
C GLY A 341 6.24 4.40 -10.24
N LEU A 342 5.93 5.67 -9.98
CA LEU A 342 6.11 6.78 -10.93
C LEU A 342 7.56 6.91 -11.43
N THR A 343 8.53 6.46 -10.63
CA THR A 343 9.95 6.41 -11.01
C THR A 343 10.17 5.56 -12.27
N PHE A 344 9.39 4.50 -12.46
CA PHE A 344 9.59 3.53 -13.53
C PHE A 344 8.76 3.84 -14.78
N PHE A 345 7.79 4.76 -14.66
CA PHE A 345 6.86 5.09 -15.73
C PHE A 345 7.51 5.71 -16.99
N PRO A 346 8.50 6.63 -16.90
CA PRO A 346 9.11 7.22 -18.10
C PRO A 346 9.73 6.20 -19.05
N ASP A 347 10.45 5.21 -18.51
CA ASP A 347 11.01 4.11 -19.29
C ASP A 347 9.93 3.19 -19.86
N ALA A 348 8.87 2.92 -19.08
CA ALA A 348 7.72 2.14 -19.52
C ALA A 348 7.03 2.77 -20.74
N LEU A 349 6.70 4.06 -20.65
CA LEU A 349 6.02 4.80 -21.70
C LEU A 349 6.87 4.88 -22.96
N ARG A 350 8.18 5.10 -22.81
CA ARG A 350 9.12 5.15 -23.93
C ARG A 350 9.20 3.82 -24.68
N ASP A 351 9.35 2.72 -23.95
CA ASP A 351 9.49 1.40 -24.55
C ASP A 351 8.19 0.97 -25.26
N LEU A 352 7.03 1.26 -24.66
CA LEU A 352 5.71 1.03 -25.26
C LEU A 352 5.48 1.91 -26.51
N SER A 353 5.75 3.21 -26.41
CA SER A 353 5.54 4.16 -27.52
C SER A 353 6.39 3.79 -28.73
N ARG A 354 7.67 3.45 -28.52
CA ARG A 354 8.55 2.99 -29.61
C ARG A 354 8.02 1.71 -30.24
N ALA A 355 7.68 0.71 -29.43
CA ALA A 355 7.17 -0.55 -29.96
C ALA A 355 5.84 -0.39 -30.73
N ALA A 356 4.97 0.53 -30.30
CA ALA A 356 3.67 0.81 -30.94
C ALA A 356 3.79 1.59 -32.25
N LEU A 357 4.73 2.55 -32.31
CA LEU A 357 4.97 3.43 -33.46
C LEU A 357 5.92 2.84 -34.50
N ASP A 358 6.62 1.75 -34.17
CA ASP A 358 7.58 1.12 -35.09
C ASP A 358 6.91 0.73 -36.42
N ARG A 359 7.38 1.35 -37.51
CA ARG A 359 7.00 1.02 -38.88
C ARG A 359 8.01 -0.02 -39.38
N ARG A 360 7.54 -1.18 -39.87
CA ARG A 360 8.40 -2.22 -40.45
C ARG A 360 9.35 -1.57 -41.45
N ARG A 361 10.65 -1.54 -41.16
CA ARG A 361 11.66 -1.24 -42.18
C ARG A 361 11.69 -2.45 -43.12
N ILE A 362 11.22 -2.27 -44.34
CA ILE A 362 11.39 -3.24 -45.42
C ILE A 362 12.86 -3.12 -45.83
N THR A 363 13.69 -4.05 -45.38
CA THR A 363 15.04 -4.19 -45.91
C THR A 363 14.90 -4.82 -47.30
N VAL A 364 15.04 -4.02 -48.35
CA VAL A 364 15.13 -4.54 -49.72
C VAL A 364 16.54 -5.10 -49.88
N THR A 365 16.67 -6.43 -49.84
CA THR A 365 17.91 -7.10 -50.23
C THR A 365 17.98 -7.03 -51.76
N ARG A 366 18.85 -6.20 -52.32
CA ARG A 366 19.18 -6.28 -53.75
C ARG A 366 19.99 -7.55 -53.94
N THR A 367 19.39 -8.57 -54.57
CA THR A 367 20.15 -9.66 -55.17
C THR A 367 20.76 -9.11 -56.46
N SER A 368 22.09 -8.91 -56.47
CA SER A 368 22.83 -8.71 -57.72
C SER A 368 22.75 -10.00 -58.51
N ALA A 369 22.11 -9.95 -59.69
CA ALA A 369 22.22 -10.96 -60.73
C ALA A 369 23.06 -10.37 -61.86
#